data_AF-A0A7V1M438-F1
#
_entry.id   AF-A0A7V1M438-F1
#
_cell.length_a   1.000
_cell.length_b   1.000
_cell.length_c   1.000
_cell.angle_alpha   90.00
_cell.angle_beta   90.00
_cell.angle_gamma   90.00
#
_symmetry.space_group_name_H-M   'P 1'
#
loop_
_entity.id
_entity.type
_entity.pdbx_description
1 polymer ?
#
loop_
_entity_poly.entity_id
_entity_poly.type
_entity_poly.pdbx_seq_one_letter_code
_entity_poly.pdbx_strand_id
1 'polypeptide(L)'
;MPTVWVICPDAVLRERLLRSLRDGEEMTVCVKPCVADAVVAVSSVLTQAQIEALQAYVDTGSVRGAAERRCCSPQTIRRHLAAARARVGAENVAQLVHIGWMLGLLTAPSSTNWLQKWQKLTIDTGGDRVE
;
A
#
# COMPACT_ATOMS: atom_id res chain seq x y z
N MET A 1 -12.42 1.04 19.90
CA MET A 1 -12.98 1.84 18.79
C MET A 1 -12.13 1.57 17.57
N PRO A 2 -12.72 1.26 16.40
CA PRO A 2 -11.94 1.04 15.19
C PRO A 2 -11.25 2.35 14.73
N THR A 3 -9.95 2.30 14.48
CA THR A 3 -9.21 3.47 13.95
C THR A 3 -9.37 3.49 12.44
N VAL A 4 -9.98 4.55 11.90
CA VAL A 4 -10.17 4.74 10.46
C VAL A 4 -9.11 5.72 9.93
N TRP A 5 -8.23 5.24 9.07
CA TRP A 5 -7.22 6.04 8.38
C TRP A 5 -7.80 6.55 7.07
N VAL A 6 -7.81 7.86 6.83
CA VAL A 6 -8.25 8.46 5.56
C VAL A 6 -7.03 9.14 4.91
N ILE A 7 -6.42 8.46 3.94
CA ILE A 7 -5.30 9.01 3.17
C ILE A 7 -5.85 9.60 1.89
N CYS A 8 -6.01 10.92 1.84
CA CYS A 8 -6.56 11.62 0.69
C CYS A 8 -5.78 12.93 0.45
N PRO A 9 -5.10 13.08 -0.71
CA PRO A 9 -4.34 14.29 -1.03
C PRO A 9 -5.28 15.48 -1.30
N ASP A 10 -6.50 15.22 -1.77
CA ASP A 10 -7.54 16.23 -1.92
C ASP A 10 -8.16 16.58 -0.55
N ALA A 11 -7.95 17.83 -0.11
CA ALA A 11 -8.45 18.30 1.17
C ALA A 11 -9.99 18.31 1.26
N VAL A 12 -10.69 18.60 0.15
CA VAL A 12 -12.15 18.66 0.07
C VAL A 12 -12.74 17.25 0.16
N LEU A 13 -12.16 16.30 -0.57
CA LEU A 13 -12.57 14.90 -0.52
C LEU A 13 -12.29 14.29 0.86
N ARG A 14 -11.14 14.60 1.46
CA ARG A 14 -10.79 14.16 2.83
C ARG A 14 -11.82 14.64 3.85
N GLU A 15 -12.22 15.91 3.79
CA GLU A 15 -13.18 16.47 4.73
C GLU A 15 -14.57 15.84 4.57
N ARG A 16 -15.00 15.59 3.33
CA ARG A 16 -16.25 14.88 3.03
C ARG A 16 -16.23 13.45 3.58
N LEU A 17 -15.14 12.71 3.36
CA LEU A 17 -14.95 11.35 3.90
C LEU A 17 -15.00 11.32 5.42
N LEU A 18 -14.31 12.24 6.08
CA LEU A 18 -14.32 12.35 7.55
C LEU A 18 -15.70 12.70 8.10
N ARG A 19 -16.51 13.48 7.36
CA ARG A 19 -17.87 13.84 7.76
C ARG A 19 -18.80 12.64 7.67
N SER A 20 -18.81 11.92 6.54
CA SER A 20 -19.62 10.70 6.38
C SER A 20 -19.25 9.60 7.38
N LEU A 21 -17.96 9.44 7.69
CA LEU A 21 -17.51 8.50 8.73
C LEU A 21 -17.98 8.89 10.14
N ARG A 22 -18.16 10.18 10.44
CA ARG A 22 -18.72 10.63 11.73
C ARG A 22 -20.22 10.43 11.80
N ASP A 23 -20.92 10.73 10.71
CA ASP A 23 -22.37 10.80 10.68
C ASP A 23 -23.01 9.43 10.42
N GLY A 24 -22.21 8.42 10.07
CA GLY A 24 -22.68 7.05 9.82
C GLY A 24 -23.48 6.91 8.53
N GLU A 25 -23.39 7.90 7.64
CA GLU A 25 -24.08 7.86 6.36
C GLU A 25 -23.35 6.94 5.36
N GLU A 26 -24.14 6.13 4.65
CA GLU A 26 -23.66 5.34 3.53
C GLU A 26 -23.22 6.28 2.40
N MET A 27 -21.90 6.52 2.28
CA MET A 27 -21.36 7.39 1.24
C MET A 27 -20.79 6.55 0.09
N THR A 28 -21.50 6.57 -1.04
CA THR A 28 -20.99 6.04 -2.32
C THR A 28 -20.12 7.11 -2.98
N VAL A 29 -18.81 6.92 -2.98
CA VAL A 29 -17.86 7.81 -3.69
C VAL A 29 -17.47 7.17 -5.02
N CYS A 30 -17.96 7.72 -6.12
CA CYS A 30 -17.46 7.40 -7.46
C CYS A 30 -16.14 8.13 -7.70
N VAL A 31 -15.02 7.47 -7.41
CA VAL A 31 -13.68 7.98 -7.71
C VAL A 31 -13.34 7.65 -9.16
N LYS A 32 -12.82 8.62 -9.92
CA LYS A 32 -12.25 8.34 -11.24
C LYS A 32 -11.01 7.44 -11.06
N PRO A 33 -10.81 6.42 -11.92
CA PRO A 33 -9.73 5.46 -11.78
C PRO A 33 -8.44 6.08 -12.30
N CYS A 34 -7.85 6.99 -11.53
CA CYS A 34 -6.51 7.46 -11.81
C CYS A 34 -5.87 7.87 -10.48
N VAL A 35 -4.96 7.01 -10.00
CA VAL A 35 -4.08 7.23 -8.84
C VAL A 35 -4.87 7.43 -7.54
N ALA A 36 -5.08 6.36 -6.76
CA ALA A 36 -5.98 6.34 -5.61
C ALA A 36 -5.83 7.53 -4.64
N ASP A 37 -6.71 8.53 -4.78
CA ASP A 37 -6.74 9.75 -3.97
C ASP A 37 -7.46 9.55 -2.63
N ALA A 38 -7.82 8.34 -2.22
CA ALA A 38 -8.42 8.08 -0.91
C ALA A 38 -8.24 6.62 -0.46
N VAL A 39 -7.45 6.36 0.58
CA VAL A 39 -7.44 5.06 1.28
C VAL A 39 -8.17 5.24 2.60
N VAL A 40 -9.31 4.56 2.77
CA VAL A 40 -10.06 4.50 4.04
C VAL A 40 -9.82 3.13 4.66
N ALA A 41 -9.08 3.04 5.78
CA ALA A 41 -8.72 1.76 6.37
C ALA A 41 -9.07 1.69 7.87
N VAL A 42 -9.88 0.71 8.24
CA VAL A 42 -10.31 0.44 9.62
C VAL A 42 -9.32 -0.57 10.26
N SER A 43 -8.66 -0.21 11.37
CA SER A 43 -7.65 -0.99 12.15
C SER A 43 -7.74 -2.52 12.07
N SER A 44 -6.72 -3.38 11.90
CA SER A 44 -5.26 -3.27 11.69
C SER A 44 -4.91 -3.74 10.27
N VAL A 45 -4.50 -2.81 9.41
CA VAL A 45 -4.39 -3.03 7.96
C VAL A 45 -3.49 -4.22 7.63
N LEU A 46 -2.33 -4.30 8.28
CA LEU A 46 -1.35 -5.38 8.12
C LEU A 46 -0.91 -5.91 9.49
N THR A 47 -0.56 -7.20 9.55
CA THR A 47 0.10 -7.76 10.73
C THR A 47 1.56 -7.34 10.77
N GLN A 48 2.17 -7.38 11.96
CA GLN A 48 3.60 -7.08 12.12
C GLN A 48 4.48 -7.94 11.19
N ALA A 49 4.17 -9.23 11.06
CA ALA A 49 4.91 -10.12 10.16
C ALA A 49 4.78 -9.74 8.67
N GLN A 50 3.65 -9.14 8.27
CA GLN A 50 3.44 -8.63 6.91
C GLN A 50 4.21 -7.31 6.69
N ILE A 51 4.19 -6.41 7.68
CA ILE A 51 4.96 -5.17 7.64
C ILE A 51 6.45 -5.48 7.54
N GLU A 52 6.99 -6.36 8.37
CA GLU A 52 8.39 -6.77 8.33
C GLU A 52 8.77 -7.47 7.02
N ALA A 53 7.88 -8.28 6.44
CA ALA A 53 8.12 -8.88 5.12
C ALA A 53 8.22 -7.81 4.03
N LEU A 54 7.33 -6.81 4.08
CA LEU A 54 7.29 -5.71 3.14
C LEU A 54 8.51 -4.79 3.29
N GLN A 55 8.90 -4.47 4.54
CA GLN A 55 10.10 -3.69 4.82
C GLN A 55 11.36 -4.42 4.35
N ALA A 56 11.50 -5.71 4.64
CA ALA A 56 12.64 -6.49 4.15
C ALA A 56 12.70 -6.53 2.61
N TYR A 57 11.55 -6.62 1.95
CA TYR A 57 11.46 -6.54 0.49
C TYR A 57 11.89 -5.18 -0.05
N VAL A 58 11.51 -4.08 0.61
CA VAL A 58 11.94 -2.72 0.25
C VAL A 58 13.45 -2.55 0.46
N ASP A 59 13.98 -3.03 1.57
CA ASP A 59 15.40 -2.92 1.93
C ASP A 59 16.31 -3.66 0.93
N THR A 60 15.89 -4.84 0.48
CA THR A 60 16.74 -5.72 -0.37
C THR A 60 16.36 -5.68 -1.84
N GLY A 61 15.23 -5.06 -2.16
CA GLY A 61 14.66 -4.96 -3.50
C GLY A 61 14.26 -6.27 -4.18
N SER A 62 14.17 -7.37 -3.45
CA SER A 62 13.86 -8.69 -4.00
C SER A 62 13.27 -9.64 -2.95
N VAL A 63 12.44 -10.58 -3.39
CA VAL A 63 11.88 -11.64 -2.53
C VAL A 63 12.98 -12.53 -1.94
N ARG A 64 14.02 -12.82 -2.73
CA ARG A 64 15.15 -13.64 -2.29
C ARG A 64 15.94 -12.94 -1.18
N GLY A 65 16.32 -11.68 -1.38
CA GLY A 65 17.02 -10.91 -0.35
C GLY A 65 16.19 -10.74 0.92
N ALA A 66 14.87 -10.52 0.78
CA ALA A 66 13.97 -10.41 1.92
C ALA A 66 13.88 -11.72 2.72
N ALA A 67 13.88 -12.85 2.02
CA ALA A 67 13.86 -14.19 2.62
C ALA A 67 15.16 -14.46 3.39
N GLU A 68 16.31 -14.14 2.81
CA GLU A 68 17.63 -14.22 3.45
C GLU A 68 17.69 -13.34 4.70
N ARG A 69 17.24 -12.07 4.61
CA ARG A 69 17.19 -11.11 5.72
C ARG A 69 16.27 -11.56 6.86
N ARG A 70 15.18 -12.26 6.56
CA ARG A 70 14.21 -12.76 7.55
C ARG A 70 14.42 -14.23 7.93
N CYS A 71 15.50 -14.86 7.47
CA CYS A 71 15.82 -16.26 7.72
C CYS A 71 14.65 -17.22 7.46
N CYS A 72 13.93 -17.04 6.34
CA CYS A 72 12.78 -17.85 5.97
C CYS A 72 12.79 -18.21 4.48
N SER A 73 11.81 -19.01 4.03
CA SER A 73 11.73 -19.38 2.62
C SER A 73 11.24 -18.21 1.74
N PRO A 74 11.66 -18.11 0.47
CA PRO A 74 11.09 -17.16 -0.49
C PRO A 74 9.57 -17.29 -0.63
N GLN A 75 9.03 -18.50 -0.48
CA GLN A 75 7.59 -18.75 -0.53
C GLN A 75 6.84 -18.12 0.66
N THR A 76 7.46 -18.11 1.84
CA THR A 76 6.93 -17.44 3.03
C THR A 76 6.79 -15.94 2.78
N ILE A 77 7.81 -15.31 2.20
CA ILE A 77 7.75 -13.89 1.82
C ILE A 77 6.63 -13.63 0.80
N ARG A 78 6.55 -14.42 -0.29
CA ARG A 78 5.49 -14.27 -1.29
C ARG A 78 4.09 -14.36 -0.66
N ARG A 79 3.89 -15.32 0.24
CA ARG A 79 2.63 -15.50 0.96
C ARG A 79 2.30 -14.28 1.83
N HIS A 80 3.27 -13.73 2.56
CA HIS A 80 3.05 -12.52 3.35
C HIS A 80 2.69 -11.32 2.48
N LEU A 81 3.42 -11.10 1.38
CA LEU A 81 3.14 -10.00 0.45
C LEU A 81 1.79 -10.15 -0.25
N ALA A 82 1.43 -11.35 -0.69
CA ALA A 82 0.13 -11.62 -1.31
C ALA A 82 -1.03 -11.41 -0.32
N ALA A 83 -0.89 -11.89 0.92
CA ALA A 83 -1.90 -11.68 1.96
C ALA A 83 -2.01 -10.19 2.35
N ALA A 84 -0.88 -9.49 2.42
CA ALA A 84 -0.86 -8.04 2.67
C ALA A 84 -1.56 -7.27 1.56
N ARG A 85 -1.27 -7.59 0.30
CA ARG A 85 -1.93 -7.01 -0.88
C ARG A 85 -3.44 -7.20 -0.83
N ALA A 86 -3.90 -8.43 -0.57
CA ALA A 86 -5.33 -8.73 -0.50
C ALA A 86 -6.05 -7.94 0.60
N ARG A 87 -5.39 -7.67 1.74
CA ARG A 87 -5.95 -6.88 2.84
C ARG A 87 -6.12 -5.41 2.51
N VAL A 88 -5.26 -4.86 1.66
CA VAL A 88 -5.26 -3.43 1.31
C VAL A 88 -5.82 -3.14 -0.07
N GLY A 89 -6.26 -4.16 -0.81
CA GLY A 89 -6.74 -4.02 -2.18
C GLY A 89 -5.65 -3.65 -3.19
N ALA A 90 -4.38 -3.98 -2.95
CA ALA A 90 -3.29 -3.66 -3.87
C ALA A 90 -3.15 -4.70 -5.00
N GLU A 91 -3.15 -4.24 -6.24
CA GLU A 91 -3.04 -5.03 -7.48
C GLU A 91 -1.61 -5.53 -7.74
N ASN A 92 -0.63 -4.87 -7.15
CA ASN A 92 0.76 -5.29 -7.24
C ASN A 92 1.51 -4.97 -5.95
N VAL A 93 2.71 -5.55 -5.79
CA VAL A 93 3.58 -5.23 -4.64
C VAL A 93 3.92 -3.74 -4.66
N ALA A 94 3.80 -3.09 -5.83
CA ALA A 94 4.12 -1.70 -5.95
C ALA A 94 3.17 -0.74 -5.24
N GLN A 95 1.90 -0.89 -5.55
CA GLN A 95 0.82 -0.24 -4.83
C GLN A 95 0.88 -0.57 -3.32
N LEU A 96 1.22 -1.81 -2.94
CA LEU A 96 1.34 -2.20 -1.53
C LEU A 96 2.44 -1.40 -0.79
N VAL A 97 3.63 -1.24 -1.37
CA VAL A 97 4.70 -0.43 -0.74
C VAL A 97 4.29 1.03 -0.65
N HIS A 98 3.68 1.58 -1.71
CA HIS A 98 3.21 2.97 -1.68
C HIS A 98 2.18 3.21 -0.57
N ILE A 99 1.18 2.32 -0.46
CA ILE A 99 0.17 2.35 0.62
C ILE A 99 0.85 2.20 1.99
N GLY A 100 1.77 1.24 2.13
CA GLY A 100 2.52 1.02 3.39
C GLY A 100 3.34 2.24 3.81
N TRP A 101 3.93 2.96 2.86
CA TRP A 101 4.65 4.21 3.12
C TRP A 101 3.71 5.35 3.50
N MET A 102 2.60 5.54 2.77
CA MET A 102 1.60 6.56 3.07
C MET A 102 0.94 6.34 4.45
N LEU A 103 0.82 5.10 4.89
CA LEU A 103 0.32 4.72 6.22
C LEU A 103 1.38 4.86 7.33
N GLY A 104 2.62 5.25 7.02
CA GLY A 104 3.72 5.33 8.00
C GLY A 104 4.17 3.96 8.54
N LEU A 105 3.84 2.87 7.86
CA LEU A 105 4.20 1.50 8.26
C LEU A 105 5.61 1.09 7.79
N LEU A 106 6.14 1.79 6.80
CA LEU A 106 7.46 1.52 6.22
C LEU A 106 8.40 2.69 6.45
N THR A 107 9.66 2.39 6.74
CA THR A 107 10.72 3.40 6.72
C THR A 107 11.08 3.71 5.26
N ALA A 108 11.33 4.99 4.98
CA ALA A 108 11.70 5.42 3.63
C ALA A 108 12.99 4.69 3.19
N PRO A 109 13.01 4.14 1.97
CA PRO A 109 14.20 3.48 1.45
C PRO A 109 15.33 4.51 1.36
N SER A 110 16.48 4.20 1.95
CA SER A 110 17.68 5.06 1.94
C SER A 110 18.31 5.23 0.54
N SER A 111 17.80 4.50 -0.46
CA SER A 111 18.26 4.54 -1.85
C SER A 111 17.33 5.38 -2.73
N THR A 112 17.83 6.52 -3.22
CA THR A 112 17.17 7.37 -4.23
C THR A 112 16.89 6.64 -5.55
N ASN A 113 17.71 5.65 -5.90
CA ASN A 113 17.55 4.83 -7.09
C ASN A 113 16.32 3.91 -6.98
N TRP A 114 15.99 3.48 -5.76
CA TRP A 114 14.79 2.70 -5.47
C TRP A 114 13.52 3.56 -5.65
N LEU A 115 13.49 4.77 -5.10
CA LEU A 115 12.35 5.70 -5.27
C LEU A 115 12.06 6.02 -6.75
N GLN A 116 13.10 6.24 -7.56
CA GLN A 116 12.97 6.51 -9.00
C GLN A 116 12.43 5.31 -9.79
N LYS A 117 12.93 4.10 -9.49
CA LYS A 117 12.49 2.86 -10.16
C LYS A 117 10.99 2.59 -9.92
N TRP A 118 10.50 3.03 -8.78
CA TRP A 118 9.14 2.86 -8.32
C TRP A 118 8.16 3.91 -8.83
N GLN A 119 8.58 5.17 -8.86
CA GLN A 119 7.84 6.21 -9.59
C GLN A 119 7.60 5.78 -11.04
N LYS A 120 8.62 5.20 -11.70
CA LYS A 120 8.50 4.69 -13.07
C LYS A 120 7.50 3.52 -13.19
N LEU A 121 7.57 2.52 -12.32
CA LEU A 121 6.64 1.38 -12.34
C LEU A 121 5.18 1.77 -12.06
N THR A 122 4.96 2.82 -11.26
CA THR A 122 3.61 3.33 -10.96
C THR A 122 3.02 4.09 -12.16
N ILE A 123 3.87 4.77 -12.95
CA ILE A 123 3.50 5.46 -14.19
C ILE A 123 3.23 4.46 -15.31
N ASP A 124 4.05 3.41 -15.44
CA ASP A 124 3.92 2.41 -16.52
C ASP A 124 2.68 1.51 -16.35
N THR A 125 2.19 1.29 -15.13
CA THR A 125 0.90 0.58 -14.90
C THR A 125 -0.35 1.32 -15.40
N GLY A 126 -0.21 2.58 -15.84
CA GLY A 126 -1.27 3.32 -16.54
C GLY A 126 -1.32 3.05 -18.05
N GLY A 127 -0.41 2.22 -18.58
CA GLY A 127 -0.28 1.98 -20.00
C GLY A 127 0.17 0.57 -20.31
N ASP A 128 -0.70 -0.42 -20.11
CA ASP A 128 -0.68 -1.57 -21.01
C ASP A 128 -2.11 -1.98 -21.37
N ARG A 129 -2.34 -1.96 -22.67
CA ARG A 129 -3.63 -2.12 -23.33
C ARG A 129 -3.97 -3.61 -23.40
N VAL A 130 -5.27 -3.84 -23.42
CA VAL A 130 -5.92 -5.02 -23.99
C VAL A 130 -5.24 -5.42 -25.30
N GLU A 131 -4.71 -6.64 -25.35
CA GLU A 131 -4.80 -7.56 -26.49
C GLU A 131 -5.10 -8.97 -25.97
#